data_AF-A0A0F9H9Q9-F1
#
_entry.id   AF-A0A0F9H9Q9-F1
#
_cell.length_a   1.000
_cell.length_b   1.000
_cell.length_c   1.000
_cell.angle_alpha   90.00
_cell.angle_beta   90.00
_cell.angle_gamma   90.00
#
_symmetry.space_group_name_H-M   'P 1'
#
loop_
_entity.id
_entity.type
_entity.pdbx_description
1 polymer ?
#
loop_
_entity_poly.entity_id
_entity_poly.type
_entity_poly.pdbx_seq_one_letter_code
_entity_poly.pdbx_strand_id
1 'polypeptide(L)'
;MPVKVVRFSKLLGEVYGRGSGGLAFPDALELNAIWEAVTIASEKTLDPPLGVLNDGDLTPIIDTSAGGLTVFNVTGRFGNQPPVFPLFTVGELKAVEPLIDKLTESLSNHFFLDRLLDLNNDTRMTFGEAQIRNELRAASLGLVYTRQIKEGLVPVLERTVEILFKKGLLGVMPDSQEAEDAIIDGKKVIIIPEEIAQRIVDGLEFFEIKFISPAARAMNAEQVQGLLATLQFTTQASAIDQNARDVIDVDAAVKRIAELTGAPEEVVRTLPSIKKLRDARDVNIAQQAELESERLRSEIARNYAQASSVVAGTGGGGGALNKVPLNG
;
A
#
# COMPACT_ATOMS: atom_id res chain seq x y z
N MET A 1 7.87 -7.41 28.78
CA MET A 1 6.67 -6.99 29.53
C MET A 1 5.41 -7.50 28.84
N PRO A 2 4.39 -7.94 29.58
CA PRO A 2 3.19 -8.63 29.03
C PRO A 2 2.14 -7.69 28.39
N VAL A 3 2.22 -6.39 28.63
CA VAL A 3 1.29 -5.41 28.04
C VAL A 3 2.09 -4.37 27.27
N LYS A 4 1.75 -4.17 25.99
CA LYS A 4 2.31 -3.12 25.13
C LYS A 4 1.22 -2.09 24.90
N VAL A 5 1.49 -0.84 25.28
CA VAL A 5 0.59 0.28 25.07
C VAL A 5 1.02 0.99 23.80
N VAL A 6 0.12 1.04 22.83
CA VAL A 6 0.40 1.63 21.51
C VAL A 6 0.10 3.12 21.55
N ARG A 7 1.00 3.91 20.95
CA ARG A 7 0.83 5.35 20.79
C ARG A 7 0.37 5.65 19.36
N PHE A 8 -0.63 6.52 19.23
CA PHE A 8 -1.17 6.86 17.90
C PHE A 8 -0.21 7.75 17.10
N SER A 9 0.32 8.81 17.73
CA SER A 9 1.40 9.63 17.19
C SER A 9 2.36 10.07 18.29
N LYS A 10 3.64 10.33 17.95
CA LYS A 10 4.66 10.81 18.87
C LYS A 10 5.59 11.82 18.19
N LEU A 11 6.01 12.83 18.93
CA LEU A 11 7.16 13.66 18.58
C LEU A 11 8.43 13.13 19.26
N LEU A 12 9.59 13.58 18.79
CA LEU A 12 10.87 13.20 19.39
C LEU A 12 10.95 13.76 20.82
N GLY A 13 11.26 12.91 21.79
CA GLY A 13 11.38 13.29 23.21
C GLY A 13 10.07 13.22 24.02
N GLU A 14 8.92 12.91 23.39
CA GLU A 14 7.66 12.74 24.12
C GLU A 14 7.50 11.31 24.68
N VAL A 15 7.11 11.21 25.96
CA VAL A 15 6.81 9.92 26.61
C VAL A 15 5.45 9.38 26.17
N TYR A 16 4.44 10.25 26.13
CA TYR A 16 3.06 9.91 25.80
C TYR A 16 2.72 10.19 24.34
N GLY A 17 1.77 9.43 23.80
CA GLY A 17 1.28 9.61 22.44
C GLY A 17 0.13 10.61 22.35
N ARG A 18 -0.03 11.23 21.18
CA ARG A 18 -1.18 12.10 20.85
C ARG A 18 -2.14 11.35 19.93
N GLY A 19 -3.44 11.44 20.20
CA GLY A 19 -4.51 10.87 19.37
C GLY A 19 -5.11 11.88 18.40
N SER A 20 -5.82 11.39 17.38
CA SER A 20 -6.60 12.24 16.44
C SER A 20 -7.62 13.10 17.18
N GLY A 21 -8.26 12.57 18.23
CA GLY A 21 -9.23 13.31 19.03
C GLY A 21 -8.63 14.53 19.76
N GLY A 22 -7.35 14.48 20.14
CA GLY A 22 -6.68 15.64 20.74
C GLY A 22 -6.40 16.75 19.73
N LEU A 23 -6.24 16.41 18.44
CA LEU A 23 -6.07 17.37 17.36
C LEU A 23 -7.42 17.97 16.93
N ALA A 24 -8.49 17.16 16.90
CA ALA A 24 -9.85 17.58 16.54
C ALA A 24 -10.61 18.32 17.66
N PHE A 25 -10.04 18.37 18.87
CA PHE A 25 -10.72 18.92 20.04
C PHE A 25 -11.13 20.41 19.91
N PRO A 26 -10.29 21.31 19.34
CA PRO A 26 -10.68 22.70 19.13
C PRO A 26 -11.91 22.84 18.20
N ASP A 27 -11.90 22.12 17.07
CA ASP A 27 -13.00 22.12 16.10
C ASP A 27 -14.30 21.60 16.73
N ALA A 28 -14.20 20.57 17.58
CA ALA A 28 -15.36 20.04 18.31
C ALA A 28 -15.93 21.05 19.32
N LEU A 29 -15.08 21.81 20.01
CA LEU A 29 -15.53 22.87 20.92
C LEU A 29 -16.20 24.02 20.18
N GLU A 30 -15.62 24.44 19.06
CA GLU A 30 -16.20 25.48 18.21
C GLU A 30 -17.56 25.05 17.68
N LEU A 31 -17.68 23.83 17.19
CA LEU A 31 -18.94 23.26 16.71
C LEU A 31 -20.02 23.26 17.81
N ASN A 32 -19.66 22.85 19.03
CA ASN A 32 -20.59 22.86 20.17
C ASN A 32 -21.05 24.29 20.52
N ALA A 33 -20.14 25.26 20.52
CA ALA A 33 -20.46 26.66 20.79
C ALA A 33 -21.38 27.27 19.71
N ILE A 34 -21.16 26.93 18.44
CA ILE A 34 -22.02 27.35 17.34
C ILE A 34 -23.41 26.73 17.48
N TRP A 35 -23.50 25.44 17.77
CA TRP A 35 -24.78 24.76 17.99
C TRP A 35 -25.57 25.40 19.13
N GLU A 36 -24.92 25.72 20.25
CA GLU A 36 -25.56 26.45 21.36
C GLU A 36 -26.11 27.81 20.91
N ALA A 37 -25.33 28.59 20.17
CA ALA A 37 -25.76 29.88 19.66
C ALA A 37 -26.92 29.76 18.65
N VAL A 38 -26.90 28.74 17.79
CA VAL A 38 -27.99 28.43 16.84
C VAL A 38 -29.26 28.03 17.59
N THR A 39 -29.15 27.22 18.64
CA THR A 39 -30.31 26.84 19.46
C THR A 39 -30.94 28.07 20.09
N ILE A 40 -30.15 28.94 20.73
CA ILE A 40 -30.65 30.19 21.33
C ILE A 40 -31.28 31.12 20.28
N ALA A 41 -30.67 31.22 19.09
CA ALA A 41 -31.20 32.02 17.99
C ALA A 41 -32.51 31.45 17.44
N SER A 42 -32.63 30.13 17.35
CA SER A 42 -33.84 29.42 16.94
C SER A 42 -34.97 29.64 17.96
N GLU A 43 -34.66 29.57 19.25
CA GLU A 43 -35.61 29.87 20.33
C GLU A 43 -36.15 31.30 20.22
N LYS A 44 -35.28 32.30 20.02
CA LYS A 44 -35.68 33.70 19.83
C LYS A 44 -36.44 33.96 18.52
N THR A 45 -36.28 33.09 17.52
CA THR A 45 -37.04 33.18 16.27
C THR A 45 -38.46 32.62 16.45
N LEU A 46 -38.59 31.54 17.23
CA LEU A 46 -39.88 30.91 17.55
C LEU A 46 -40.67 31.74 18.58
N ASP A 47 -39.99 32.26 19.60
CA ASP A 47 -40.57 33.06 20.69
C ASP A 47 -39.77 34.37 20.87
N PRO A 48 -40.02 35.39 20.02
CA PRO A 48 -39.27 36.63 20.06
C PRO A 48 -39.56 37.42 21.34
N PRO A 49 -38.54 38.10 21.92
CA PRO A 49 -38.73 38.92 23.10
C PRO A 49 -39.69 40.08 22.78
N LEU A 50 -40.65 40.31 23.67
CA LEU A 50 -41.73 41.28 23.48
C LEU A 50 -41.47 42.55 24.30
N GLY A 51 -41.70 43.69 23.67
CA GLY A 51 -41.81 45.00 24.30
C GLY A 51 -43.27 45.31 24.58
N VAL A 52 -43.60 45.63 25.83
CA VAL A 52 -44.92 46.13 26.24
C VAL A 52 -44.79 47.55 26.72
N LEU A 53 -45.67 48.41 26.22
CA LEU A 53 -45.77 49.79 26.65
C LEU A 53 -46.59 49.87 27.96
N ASN A 54 -45.99 50.37 29.06
CA ASN A 54 -46.68 50.57 30.33
C ASN A 54 -46.20 51.88 31.01
N ASP A 55 -47.14 52.65 31.55
CA ASP A 55 -46.92 53.96 32.18
C ASP A 55 -46.50 53.86 33.67
N GLY A 56 -46.57 52.67 34.25
CA GLY A 56 -46.47 52.46 35.71
C GLY A 56 -45.17 51.87 36.26
N ASP A 57 -44.20 51.48 35.43
CA ASP A 57 -43.00 50.76 35.88
C ASP A 57 -41.71 51.53 35.58
N LEU A 58 -40.80 51.55 36.55
CA LEU A 58 -39.58 52.37 36.59
C LEU A 58 -38.29 51.54 36.53
N THR A 59 -38.40 50.23 36.28
CA THR A 59 -37.24 49.32 36.30
C THR A 59 -36.78 49.01 34.88
N PRO A 60 -35.66 49.59 34.39
CA PRO A 60 -35.18 49.40 33.02
C PRO A 60 -34.36 48.11 32.90
N ILE A 61 -34.96 46.95 33.15
CA ILE A 61 -34.31 45.67 32.85
C ILE A 61 -34.71 45.26 31.43
N ILE A 62 -33.75 45.29 30.52
CA ILE A 62 -33.94 44.80 29.16
C ILE A 62 -33.64 43.30 29.17
N ASP A 63 -34.69 42.50 29.16
CA ASP A 63 -34.61 41.07 28.94
C ASP A 63 -34.56 40.77 27.44
N THR A 64 -33.51 40.06 27.01
CA THR A 64 -33.30 39.66 25.61
C THR A 64 -33.36 38.14 25.43
N SER A 65 -33.79 37.41 26.46
CA SER A 65 -34.07 35.99 26.40
C SER A 65 -35.29 35.69 25.53
N ALA A 66 -35.43 34.44 25.06
CA ALA A 66 -36.62 34.03 24.31
C ALA A 66 -37.87 34.14 25.21
N GLY A 67 -38.94 34.74 24.68
CA GLY A 67 -40.16 35.02 25.45
C GLY A 67 -40.04 36.07 26.55
N GLY A 68 -38.87 36.74 26.67
CA GLY A 68 -38.64 37.79 27.66
C GLY A 68 -39.57 39.00 27.42
N LEU A 69 -40.14 39.53 28.50
CA LEU A 69 -41.01 40.70 28.47
C LEU A 69 -40.26 41.93 28.96
N THR A 70 -40.11 42.91 28.08
CA THR A 70 -39.55 44.22 28.45
C THR A 70 -40.64 45.26 28.51
N VAL A 71 -40.64 46.02 29.59
CA VAL A 71 -41.63 47.07 29.80
C VAL A 71 -40.98 48.40 29.47
N PHE A 72 -41.54 49.11 28.49
CA PHE A 72 -41.10 50.45 28.11
C PHE A 72 -42.04 51.50 28.69
N ASN A 73 -41.45 52.52 29.32
CA ASN A 73 -42.19 53.68 29.80
C ASN A 73 -42.64 54.56 28.62
N VAL A 74 -43.93 54.89 28.57
CA VAL A 74 -44.52 55.74 27.53
C VAL A 74 -44.44 57.21 27.94
N THR A 75 -43.25 57.77 27.98
CA THR A 75 -43.06 59.21 28.28
C THR A 75 -43.12 60.03 26.98
N GLY A 76 -44.35 60.32 26.54
CA GLY A 76 -44.64 61.25 25.45
C GLY A 76 -44.88 60.59 24.09
N ARG A 77 -45.86 61.14 23.34
CA ARG A 77 -46.40 60.75 22.01
C ARG A 77 -45.57 59.70 21.25
N PHE A 78 -45.73 58.43 21.62
CA PHE A 78 -45.36 57.33 20.75
C PHE A 78 -46.31 57.33 19.55
N GLY A 79 -45.75 57.21 18.35
CA GLY A 79 -46.54 57.05 17.11
C GLY A 79 -47.37 55.77 17.12
N ASN A 80 -48.08 55.49 16.02
CA ASN A 80 -49.06 54.41 15.84
C ASN A 80 -48.48 52.96 15.90
N GLN A 81 -47.51 52.70 16.75
CA GLN A 81 -46.93 51.38 17.03
C GLN A 81 -47.90 50.58 17.93
N PRO A 82 -48.07 49.27 17.70
CA PRO A 82 -48.92 48.43 18.52
C PRO A 82 -48.40 48.37 19.98
N PRO A 83 -49.29 48.22 20.99
CA PRO A 83 -48.93 48.18 22.41
C PRO A 83 -47.97 47.04 22.80
N VAL A 84 -47.90 45.99 21.96
CA VAL A 84 -46.96 44.87 22.07
C VAL A 84 -46.22 44.75 20.75
N PHE A 85 -44.89 44.74 20.77
CA PHE A 85 -44.05 44.60 19.58
C PHE A 85 -42.82 43.72 19.87
N PRO A 86 -42.28 42.98 18.89
CA PRO A 86 -41.02 42.27 19.07
C PRO A 86 -39.85 43.27 19.17
N LEU A 87 -38.99 43.10 20.17
CA LEU A 87 -37.82 43.95 20.43
C LEU A 87 -36.80 43.93 19.29
N PHE A 88 -36.51 42.74 18.78
CA PHE A 88 -35.70 42.50 17.60
C PHE A 88 -36.07 41.15 17.01
N THR A 89 -36.01 41.03 15.69
CA THR A 89 -36.15 39.75 15.00
C THR A 89 -34.76 39.23 14.68
N VAL A 90 -34.45 38.00 15.10
CA VAL A 90 -33.20 37.36 14.67
C VAL A 90 -33.30 37.13 13.14
N GLY A 91 -32.27 37.53 12.40
CA GLY A 91 -32.21 37.35 10.94
C GLY A 91 -32.09 35.88 10.54
N GLU A 92 -32.23 35.58 9.25
CA GLU A 92 -32.09 34.21 8.74
C GLU A 92 -30.71 33.62 9.08
N LEU A 93 -30.70 32.42 9.68
CA LEU A 93 -29.48 31.70 10.10
C LEU A 93 -28.71 31.01 8.95
N LYS A 94 -29.00 31.35 7.69
CA LYS A 94 -28.42 30.70 6.50
C LYS A 94 -26.89 30.79 6.42
N ALA A 95 -26.28 31.79 7.07
CA ALA A 95 -24.83 31.93 7.10
C ALA A 95 -24.13 30.89 8.01
N VAL A 96 -24.88 30.19 8.87
CA VAL A 96 -24.32 29.25 9.86
C VAL A 96 -24.21 27.82 9.30
N GLU A 97 -25.12 27.41 8.42
CA GLU A 97 -25.07 26.10 7.74
C GLU A 97 -23.70 25.77 7.11
N PRO A 98 -23.10 26.65 6.26
CA PRO A 98 -21.80 26.34 5.65
C PRO A 98 -20.65 26.29 6.66
N LEU A 99 -20.79 26.95 7.81
CA LEU A 99 -19.80 26.91 8.88
C LEU A 99 -19.84 25.57 9.63
N ILE A 100 -21.05 25.07 9.92
CA ILE A 100 -21.27 23.75 10.51
C ILE A 100 -20.72 22.66 9.59
N ASP A 101 -21.00 22.75 8.29
CA ASP A 101 -20.52 21.78 7.30
C ASP A 101 -18.99 21.76 7.24
N LYS A 102 -18.36 22.94 7.19
CA LYS A 102 -16.90 23.06 7.18
C LYS A 102 -16.25 22.44 8.43
N LEU A 103 -16.81 22.69 9.61
CA LEU A 103 -16.29 22.14 10.86
C LEU A 103 -16.51 20.62 10.94
N THR A 104 -17.67 20.15 10.49
CA THR A 104 -17.99 18.71 10.42
C THR A 104 -17.06 17.99 9.46
N GLU A 105 -16.75 18.58 8.31
CA GLU A 105 -15.78 18.07 7.35
C GLU A 105 -14.37 18.05 7.93
N SER A 106 -13.93 19.14 8.58
CA SER A 106 -12.62 19.20 9.27
C SER A 106 -12.49 18.10 10.32
N LEU A 107 -13.51 17.93 11.17
CA LEU A 107 -13.55 16.88 12.19
C LEU A 107 -13.49 15.48 11.56
N SER A 108 -14.27 15.25 10.51
CA SER A 108 -14.28 13.98 9.77
C SER A 108 -12.92 13.66 9.16
N ASN A 109 -12.21 14.67 8.66
CA ASN A 109 -10.85 14.54 8.13
C ASN A 109 -9.82 14.17 9.21
N HIS A 110 -9.92 14.75 10.40
CA HIS A 110 -9.05 14.38 11.54
C HIS A 110 -9.19 12.91 11.96
N PHE A 111 -10.40 12.34 11.82
CA PHE A 111 -10.66 10.92 12.11
C PHE A 111 -10.49 9.99 10.91
N PHE A 112 -10.04 10.51 9.76
CA PHE A 112 -9.89 9.76 8.52
C PHE A 112 -11.20 9.09 8.05
N LEU A 113 -12.37 9.62 8.45
CA LEU A 113 -13.68 9.03 8.13
C LEU A 113 -13.94 9.02 6.63
N ASP A 114 -13.58 10.09 5.93
CA ASP A 114 -13.65 10.17 4.46
C ASP A 114 -12.96 8.96 3.79
N ARG A 115 -11.80 8.57 4.33
CA ARG A 115 -11.00 7.45 3.80
C ARG A 115 -11.54 6.07 4.19
N LEU A 116 -12.29 5.97 5.29
CA LEU A 116 -12.86 4.72 5.81
C LEU A 116 -14.27 4.45 5.27
N LEU A 117 -15.10 5.47 5.10
CA LEU A 117 -16.49 5.33 4.69
C LEU A 117 -16.64 5.05 3.18
N ASP A 118 -15.66 5.46 2.37
CA ASP A 118 -15.61 5.14 0.94
C ASP A 118 -15.30 3.64 0.65
N LEU A 119 -15.23 2.79 1.70
CA LEU A 119 -15.26 1.32 1.60
C LEU A 119 -16.66 0.78 1.28
N ASN A 120 -17.71 1.55 1.57
CA ASN A 120 -19.09 1.10 1.47
C ASN A 120 -19.91 1.97 0.48
N ASN A 121 -19.24 2.55 -0.50
CA ASN A 121 -19.87 3.50 -1.41
C ASN A 121 -20.72 2.76 -2.47
N ASP A 122 -22.04 2.96 -2.40
CA ASP A 122 -23.05 2.40 -3.31
C ASP A 122 -23.00 3.00 -4.73
N THR A 123 -22.14 4.00 -4.98
CA THR A 123 -21.95 4.59 -6.31
C THR A 123 -21.16 3.67 -7.23
N ARG A 124 -21.72 3.36 -8.41
CA ARG A 124 -21.02 2.65 -9.49
C ARG A 124 -19.80 3.44 -9.97
N MET A 125 -18.61 3.12 -9.45
CA MET A 125 -17.34 3.63 -9.96
C MET A 125 -16.86 2.80 -11.16
N THR A 126 -16.16 3.44 -12.09
CA THR A 126 -15.43 2.72 -13.14
C THR A 126 -14.22 1.99 -12.53
N PHE A 127 -13.89 0.81 -13.06
CA PHE A 127 -12.86 -0.06 -12.47
C PHE A 127 -11.50 0.65 -12.29
N GLY A 128 -11.09 1.49 -13.25
CA GLY A 128 -9.84 2.24 -13.18
C GLY A 128 -9.82 3.34 -12.12
N GLU A 129 -10.91 4.10 -11.98
CA GLU A 129 -11.02 5.13 -10.95
C GLU A 129 -11.08 4.51 -9.54
N ALA A 130 -11.80 3.39 -9.38
CA ALA A 130 -11.87 2.66 -8.11
C ALA A 130 -10.48 2.17 -7.66
N GLN A 131 -9.65 1.71 -8.59
CA GLN A 131 -8.28 1.26 -8.28
C GLN A 131 -7.38 2.43 -7.86
N ILE A 132 -7.35 3.52 -8.62
CA ILE A 132 -6.53 4.71 -8.29
C ILE A 132 -6.97 5.31 -6.96
N ARG A 133 -8.29 5.39 -6.71
CA ARG A 133 -8.80 5.91 -5.45
C ARG A 133 -8.42 5.00 -4.27
N ASN A 134 -8.52 3.68 -4.42
CA ASN A 134 -8.04 2.74 -3.41
C ASN A 134 -6.53 2.85 -3.14
N GLU A 135 -5.72 3.13 -4.16
CA GLU A 135 -4.28 3.31 -4.03
C GLU A 135 -3.92 4.59 -3.26
N LEU A 136 -4.52 5.74 -3.65
CA LEU A 136 -4.34 7.01 -2.93
C LEU A 136 -4.82 6.91 -1.47
N ARG A 137 -5.93 6.19 -1.23
CA ARG A 137 -6.41 5.90 0.14
C ARG A 137 -5.39 5.08 0.92
N ALA A 138 -4.89 3.99 0.35
CA ALA A 138 -3.91 3.11 0.99
C ALA A 138 -2.61 3.86 1.32
N ALA A 139 -2.14 4.74 0.43
CA ALA A 139 -0.98 5.60 0.66
C ALA A 139 -1.22 6.54 1.85
N SER A 140 -2.40 7.16 1.92
CA SER A 140 -2.73 8.15 2.95
C SER A 140 -2.87 7.55 4.36
N LEU A 141 -3.31 6.30 4.48
CA LEU A 141 -3.39 5.56 5.74
C LEU A 141 -2.10 4.77 6.04
N GLY A 142 -1.22 4.63 5.05
CA GLY A 142 0.01 3.84 5.14
C GLY A 142 0.88 4.25 6.33
N LEU A 143 1.08 5.56 6.55
CA LEU A 143 1.89 6.05 7.68
C LEU A 143 1.30 5.64 9.04
N VAL A 144 -0.02 5.73 9.20
CA VAL A 144 -0.71 5.33 10.43
C VAL A 144 -0.53 3.84 10.64
N TYR A 145 -0.79 3.02 9.62
CA TYR A 145 -0.61 1.57 9.69
C TYR A 145 0.83 1.17 9.99
N THR A 146 1.82 1.72 9.28
CA THR A 146 3.23 1.40 9.51
C THR A 146 3.64 1.72 10.95
N ARG A 147 3.17 2.82 11.52
CA ARG A 147 3.43 3.17 12.91
C ARG A 147 2.75 2.19 13.87
N GLN A 148 1.45 1.91 13.70
CA GLN A 148 0.73 0.96 14.55
C GLN A 148 1.31 -0.46 14.48
N ILE A 149 1.77 -0.86 13.29
CA ILE A 149 2.46 -2.12 13.08
C ILE A 149 3.77 -2.14 13.86
N LYS A 150 4.65 -1.15 13.67
CA LYS A 150 5.96 -1.12 14.33
C LYS A 150 5.88 -0.95 15.85
N GLU A 151 4.91 -0.19 16.35
CA GLU A 151 4.83 0.17 17.76
C GLU A 151 3.93 -0.76 18.58
N GLY A 152 2.91 -1.34 17.94
CA GLY A 152 1.98 -2.27 18.58
C GLY A 152 2.18 -3.70 18.13
N LEU A 153 1.97 -3.97 16.84
CA LEU A 153 1.87 -5.34 16.34
C LEU A 153 3.20 -6.10 16.40
N VAL A 154 4.30 -5.48 16.01
CA VAL A 154 5.65 -6.07 16.05
C VAL A 154 6.03 -6.48 17.47
N PRO A 155 5.99 -5.60 18.49
CA PRO A 155 6.31 -5.99 19.86
C PRO A 155 5.38 -7.06 20.46
N VAL A 156 4.11 -7.10 20.03
CA VAL A 156 3.16 -8.14 20.46
C VAL A 156 3.50 -9.48 19.81
N LEU A 157 3.84 -9.49 18.53
CA LEU A 157 4.24 -10.70 17.80
C LEU A 157 5.57 -11.24 18.33
N GLU A 158 6.60 -10.41 18.46
CA GLU A 158 7.88 -10.78 19.09
C GLU A 158 7.65 -11.43 20.45
N ARG A 159 6.81 -10.81 21.28
CA ARG A 159 6.51 -11.34 22.60
C ARG A 159 5.73 -12.66 22.54
N THR A 160 4.83 -12.81 21.59
CA THR A 160 4.06 -14.04 21.41
C THR A 160 4.98 -15.18 20.99
N VAL A 161 5.90 -14.91 20.05
CA VAL A 161 6.93 -15.86 19.60
C VAL A 161 7.84 -16.24 20.77
N GLU A 162 8.32 -15.28 21.58
CA GLU A 162 9.11 -15.57 22.78
C GLU A 162 8.37 -16.47 23.79
N ILE A 163 7.07 -16.23 24.02
CA ILE A 163 6.27 -17.02 24.94
C ILE A 163 6.07 -18.44 24.40
N LEU A 164 5.80 -18.57 23.11
CA LEU A 164 5.65 -19.88 22.46
C LEU A 164 6.96 -20.67 22.44
N PHE A 165 8.08 -19.98 22.22
CA PHE A 165 9.42 -20.55 22.28
C PHE A 165 9.74 -21.07 23.69
N LYS A 166 9.48 -20.26 24.74
CA LYS A 166 9.63 -20.68 26.14
C LYS A 166 8.73 -21.83 26.56
N LYS A 167 7.63 -22.06 25.83
CA LYS A 167 6.71 -23.19 26.06
C LYS A 167 7.08 -24.42 25.22
N GLY A 168 8.15 -24.38 24.42
CA GLY A 168 8.56 -25.48 23.54
C GLY A 168 7.59 -25.76 22.39
N LEU A 169 6.65 -24.85 22.10
CA LEU A 169 5.60 -25.03 21.08
C LEU A 169 6.09 -24.71 19.66
N LEU A 170 7.20 -23.98 19.52
CA LEU A 170 7.82 -23.64 18.23
C LEU A 170 8.87 -24.66 17.78
N GLY A 171 8.96 -25.77 18.50
CA GLY A 171 9.98 -26.78 18.30
C GLY A 171 11.09 -26.71 19.33
N VAL A 172 11.84 -27.80 19.43
CA VAL A 172 12.90 -27.99 20.41
C VAL A 172 14.26 -27.91 19.70
N MET A 173 15.27 -27.38 20.38
CA MET A 173 16.62 -27.29 19.85
C MET A 173 17.18 -28.69 19.54
N PRO A 174 17.94 -28.86 18.44
CA PRO A 174 18.49 -30.16 18.03
C PRO A 174 19.33 -30.87 19.11
N ASP A 175 20.00 -30.09 19.97
CA ASP A 175 20.97 -30.60 20.96
C ASP A 175 20.45 -30.59 22.41
N SER A 176 19.18 -30.25 22.66
CA SER A 176 18.65 -30.22 24.02
C SER A 176 18.08 -31.59 24.46
N GLN A 177 18.24 -31.93 25.73
CA GLN A 177 17.70 -33.17 26.34
C GLN A 177 16.19 -33.37 26.06
N GLU A 178 15.43 -32.29 25.87
CA GLU A 178 14.01 -32.33 25.51
C GLU A 178 13.75 -32.87 24.09
N ALA A 179 14.71 -32.76 23.17
CA ALA A 179 14.62 -33.35 21.83
C ALA A 179 14.85 -34.87 21.88
N GLU A 180 15.79 -35.32 22.72
CA GLU A 180 16.03 -36.75 22.97
C GLU A 180 14.84 -37.38 23.71
N ASP A 181 14.31 -36.72 24.74
CA ASP A 181 13.14 -37.16 25.49
C ASP A 181 11.87 -37.18 24.61
N ALA A 182 11.71 -36.22 23.69
CA ALA A 182 10.59 -36.18 22.76
C ALA A 182 10.58 -37.33 21.74
N ILE A 183 11.77 -37.77 21.31
CA ILE A 183 11.94 -38.95 20.43
C ILE A 183 11.58 -40.24 21.20
N ILE A 184 11.90 -40.31 22.49
CA ILE A 184 11.60 -41.46 23.36
C ILE A 184 10.10 -41.52 23.72
N ASP A 185 9.46 -40.37 23.97
CA ASP A 185 8.07 -40.27 24.45
C ASP A 185 7.02 -40.31 23.31
N GLY A 186 7.45 -40.44 22.05
CA GLY A 186 6.56 -40.60 20.89
C GLY A 186 5.74 -39.36 20.51
N LYS A 187 6.07 -38.19 21.06
CA LYS A 187 5.43 -36.91 20.72
C LYS A 187 6.03 -36.38 19.41
N LYS A 188 5.18 -35.99 18.46
CA LYS A 188 5.60 -35.25 17.25
C LYS A 188 6.11 -33.86 17.65
N VAL A 189 7.38 -33.79 18.03
CA VAL A 189 8.06 -32.53 18.26
C VAL A 189 8.66 -32.06 16.94
N ILE A 190 8.39 -30.80 16.61
CA ILE A 190 8.96 -30.15 15.44
C ILE A 190 10.42 -29.84 15.80
N ILE A 191 11.37 -30.44 15.09
CA ILE A 191 12.80 -30.15 15.28
C ILE A 191 13.11 -28.87 14.49
N ILE A 192 13.71 -27.88 15.15
CA ILE A 192 14.13 -26.64 14.50
C ILE A 192 15.31 -26.95 13.57
N PRO A 193 15.28 -26.52 12.28
CA PRO A 193 16.42 -26.68 11.38
C PRO A 193 17.73 -26.10 11.95
N GLU A 194 18.84 -26.77 11.67
CA GLU A 194 20.16 -26.48 12.27
C GLU A 194 20.64 -25.04 12.05
N GLU A 195 20.35 -24.45 10.89
CA GLU A 195 20.68 -23.05 10.56
C GLU A 195 19.97 -22.03 11.48
N ILE A 196 18.75 -22.35 11.91
CA ILE A 196 17.96 -21.49 12.80
C ILE A 196 18.41 -21.73 14.23
N ALA A 197 18.73 -22.98 14.60
CA ALA A 197 19.29 -23.32 15.90
C ALA A 197 20.62 -22.60 16.18
N GLN A 198 21.52 -22.56 15.19
CA GLN A 198 22.78 -21.81 15.29
C GLN A 198 22.53 -20.31 15.51
N ARG A 199 21.59 -19.70 14.77
CA ARG A 199 21.22 -18.29 14.99
C ARG A 199 20.67 -18.03 16.39
N ILE A 200 19.90 -18.96 16.95
CA ILE A 200 19.39 -18.84 18.33
C ILE A 200 20.54 -18.93 19.35
N VAL A 201 21.51 -19.83 19.14
CA VAL A 201 22.69 -19.98 20.01
C VAL A 201 23.57 -18.73 19.97
N ASP A 202 23.71 -18.12 18.79
CA ASP A 202 24.45 -16.87 18.59
C ASP A 202 23.73 -15.64 19.16
N GLY A 203 22.50 -15.79 19.68
CA GLY A 203 21.68 -14.71 20.21
C GLY A 203 21.15 -13.76 19.13
N LEU A 204 21.16 -14.19 17.87
CA LEU A 204 20.62 -13.44 16.73
C LEU A 204 19.11 -13.68 16.60
N GLU A 205 18.40 -12.70 16.02
CA GLU A 205 16.98 -12.84 15.72
C GLU A 205 16.77 -14.02 14.75
N PHE A 206 15.98 -15.00 15.18
CA PHE A 206 15.73 -16.24 14.43
C PHE A 206 14.47 -16.17 13.57
N PHE A 207 13.75 -15.05 13.59
CA PHE A 207 12.54 -14.82 12.80
C PHE A 207 12.52 -13.39 12.25
N GLU A 208 11.99 -13.23 11.03
CA GLU A 208 11.75 -11.93 10.40
C GLU A 208 10.23 -11.77 10.20
N ILE A 209 9.64 -10.67 10.72
CA ILE A 209 8.21 -10.41 10.54
C ILE A 209 8.00 -9.58 9.28
N LYS A 210 7.41 -10.18 8.26
CA LYS A 210 7.00 -9.51 7.01
C LYS A 210 5.49 -9.25 7.00
N PHE A 211 5.09 -7.98 6.97
CA PHE A 211 3.68 -7.60 6.88
C PHE A 211 3.24 -7.43 5.43
N ILE A 212 2.33 -8.29 4.98
CA ILE A 212 1.69 -8.16 3.66
C ILE A 212 0.41 -7.31 3.81
N SER A 213 0.56 -6.03 4.20
CA SER A 213 -0.59 -5.12 4.27
C SER A 213 -0.91 -4.53 2.89
N PRO A 214 -2.18 -4.16 2.59
CA PRO A 214 -2.54 -3.47 1.35
C PRO A 214 -1.74 -2.18 1.12
N ALA A 215 -1.44 -1.43 2.20
CA ALA A 215 -0.59 -0.25 2.14
C ALA A 215 0.87 -0.59 1.82
N ALA A 216 1.42 -1.65 2.43
CA ALA A 216 2.75 -2.15 2.08
C ALA A 216 2.78 -2.63 0.62
N ARG A 217 1.72 -3.30 0.13
CA ARG A 217 1.60 -3.67 -1.29
C ARG A 217 1.51 -2.45 -2.20
N ALA A 218 0.82 -1.38 -1.81
CA ALA A 218 0.76 -0.14 -2.58
C ALA A 218 2.12 0.57 -2.64
N MET A 219 2.83 0.67 -1.51
CA MET A 219 4.20 1.21 -1.48
C MET A 219 5.17 0.33 -2.29
N ASN A 220 5.00 -0.98 -2.22
CA ASN A 220 5.76 -1.93 -3.01
C ASN A 220 5.35 -1.90 -4.49
N ALA A 221 4.12 -1.51 -4.84
CA ALA A 221 3.66 -1.43 -6.22
C ALA A 221 4.43 -0.37 -7.01
N GLU A 222 4.74 0.77 -6.38
CA GLU A 222 5.63 1.79 -6.97
C GLU A 222 7.03 1.22 -7.24
N GLN A 223 7.60 0.50 -6.27
CA GLN A 223 8.90 -0.16 -6.44
C GLN A 223 8.86 -1.24 -7.53
N VAL A 224 7.77 -2.01 -7.62
CA VAL A 224 7.56 -3.01 -8.66
C VAL A 224 7.42 -2.36 -10.04
N GLN A 225 6.68 -1.25 -10.16
CA GLN A 225 6.59 -0.49 -11.39
C GLN A 225 7.95 0.06 -11.84
N GLY A 226 8.74 0.60 -10.90
CA GLY A 226 10.11 1.04 -11.19
C GLY A 226 11.01 -0.09 -11.68
N LEU A 227 10.94 -1.27 -11.05
CA LEU A 227 11.67 -2.46 -11.49
C LEU A 227 11.24 -2.94 -12.88
N LEU A 228 9.92 -2.99 -13.15
CA LEU A 228 9.39 -3.37 -14.46
C LEU A 228 9.80 -2.38 -15.56
N ALA A 229 9.73 -1.08 -15.29
CA ALA A 229 10.19 -0.05 -16.22
C ALA A 229 11.70 -0.17 -16.48
N THR A 230 12.50 -0.46 -15.46
CA THR A 230 13.95 -0.68 -15.61
C THR A 230 14.25 -1.92 -16.46
N LEU A 231 13.50 -3.01 -16.27
CA LEU A 231 13.62 -4.21 -17.10
C LEU A 231 13.24 -3.93 -18.56
N GLN A 232 12.13 -3.21 -18.80
CA GLN A 232 11.70 -2.82 -20.16
C GLN A 232 12.67 -1.84 -20.82
N PHE A 233 13.28 -0.94 -20.05
CA PHE A 233 14.31 -0.04 -20.57
C PHE A 233 15.56 -0.84 -20.96
N THR A 234 15.93 -1.83 -20.16
CA THR A 234 17.10 -2.68 -20.42
C THR A 234 16.93 -3.54 -21.65
N THR A 235 15.73 -4.09 -21.89
CA THR A 235 15.45 -4.83 -23.14
C THR A 235 15.57 -3.94 -24.38
N GLN A 236 15.13 -2.67 -24.29
CA GLN A 236 15.28 -1.69 -25.37
C GLN A 236 16.74 -1.24 -25.55
N ALA A 237 17.47 -0.98 -24.45
CA ALA A 237 18.89 -0.63 -24.48
C ALA A 237 19.75 -1.78 -25.05
N SER A 238 19.38 -3.03 -24.75
CA SER A 238 20.03 -4.23 -25.29
C SER A 238 19.90 -4.40 -26.80
N ALA A 239 18.96 -3.69 -27.44
CA ALA A 239 18.86 -3.66 -28.90
C ALA A 239 19.88 -2.71 -29.54
N ILE A 240 20.40 -1.75 -28.76
CA ILE A 240 21.38 -0.75 -29.18
C ILE A 240 22.80 -1.21 -28.83
N ASP A 241 23.00 -1.72 -27.61
CA ASP A 241 24.27 -2.28 -27.14
C ASP A 241 24.03 -3.59 -26.37
N GLN A 242 24.64 -4.68 -26.83
CA GLN A 242 24.50 -6.00 -26.20
C GLN A 242 25.06 -6.03 -24.76
N ASN A 243 26.04 -5.17 -24.43
CA ASN A 243 26.63 -5.07 -23.10
C ASN A 243 25.63 -4.51 -22.06
N ALA A 244 24.54 -3.88 -22.50
CA ALA A 244 23.47 -3.41 -21.59
C ALA A 244 22.80 -4.58 -20.84
N ARG A 245 22.91 -5.82 -21.34
CA ARG A 245 22.42 -7.02 -20.65
C ARG A 245 23.22 -7.37 -19.40
N ASP A 246 24.49 -6.98 -19.34
CA ASP A 246 25.40 -7.34 -18.24
C ASP A 246 25.23 -6.43 -17.02
N VAL A 247 24.52 -5.30 -17.18
CA VAL A 247 24.30 -4.32 -16.12
C VAL A 247 23.21 -4.78 -15.14
N ILE A 248 22.27 -5.63 -15.58
CA ILE A 248 21.11 -6.03 -14.76
C ILE A 248 21.03 -7.54 -14.58
N ASP A 249 21.04 -7.97 -13.32
CA ASP A 249 20.67 -9.33 -12.92
C ASP A 249 19.14 -9.49 -12.93
N VAL A 250 18.64 -10.09 -14.01
CA VAL A 250 17.21 -10.38 -14.20
C VAL A 250 16.67 -11.34 -13.14
N ASP A 251 17.48 -12.28 -12.63
CA ASP A 251 17.03 -13.24 -11.62
C ASP A 251 16.83 -12.58 -10.26
N ALA A 252 17.78 -11.72 -9.87
CA ALA A 252 17.65 -10.92 -8.66
C ALA A 252 16.45 -9.97 -8.77
N ALA A 253 16.24 -9.34 -9.93
CA ALA A 253 15.11 -8.44 -10.17
C ALA A 253 13.76 -9.18 -10.07
N VAL A 254 13.62 -10.34 -10.70
CA VAL A 254 12.37 -11.13 -10.67
C VAL A 254 12.07 -11.63 -9.26
N LYS A 255 13.09 -12.09 -8.51
CA LYS A 255 12.91 -12.47 -7.10
C LYS A 255 12.48 -11.29 -6.25
N ARG A 256 13.09 -10.12 -6.46
CA ARG A 256 12.71 -8.91 -5.72
C ARG A 256 11.28 -8.48 -6.02
N ILE A 257 10.84 -8.57 -7.28
CA ILE A 257 9.44 -8.33 -7.66
C ILE A 257 8.51 -9.35 -6.99
N ALA A 258 8.88 -10.63 -6.96
CA ALA A 258 8.10 -11.68 -6.29
C ALA A 258 7.95 -11.42 -4.77
N GLU A 259 9.02 -11.00 -4.10
CA GLU A 259 9.00 -10.59 -2.69
C GLU A 259 8.09 -9.38 -2.45
N LEU A 260 8.22 -8.34 -3.28
CA LEU A 260 7.48 -7.09 -3.14
C LEU A 260 5.99 -7.26 -3.44
N THR A 261 5.64 -8.13 -4.39
CA THR A 261 4.26 -8.48 -4.74
C THR A 261 3.63 -9.47 -3.76
N GLY A 262 4.42 -10.11 -2.88
CA GLY A 262 3.96 -11.11 -1.93
C GLY A 262 3.59 -12.44 -2.59
N ALA A 263 4.24 -12.79 -3.70
CA ALA A 263 4.05 -14.09 -4.33
C ALA A 263 4.44 -15.22 -3.34
N PRO A 264 3.62 -16.28 -3.20
CA PRO A 264 3.96 -17.41 -2.33
C PRO A 264 5.30 -18.03 -2.75
N GLU A 265 6.13 -18.37 -1.77
CA GLU A 265 7.46 -18.94 -2.01
C GLU A 265 7.38 -20.27 -2.80
N GLU A 266 6.27 -20.99 -2.71
CA GLU A 266 5.94 -22.18 -3.49
C GLU A 266 5.98 -21.95 -5.02
N VAL A 267 5.68 -20.72 -5.47
CA VAL A 267 5.66 -20.36 -6.90
C VAL A 267 7.08 -20.02 -7.40
N VAL A 268 7.99 -19.66 -6.49
CA VAL A 268 9.36 -19.27 -6.80
C VAL A 268 10.26 -20.50 -6.78
N ARG A 269 10.77 -20.89 -7.94
CA ARG A 269 11.67 -22.05 -8.06
C ARG A 269 12.99 -21.81 -7.30
N THR A 270 13.47 -22.86 -6.64
CA THR A 270 14.74 -22.82 -5.89
C THR A 270 15.94 -22.64 -6.82
N LEU A 271 16.99 -21.95 -6.35
CA LEU A 271 18.23 -21.72 -7.11
C LEU A 271 18.83 -22.99 -7.77
N PRO A 272 18.91 -24.15 -7.08
CA PRO A 272 19.46 -25.37 -7.66
C PRO A 272 18.60 -25.91 -8.82
N SER A 273 17.28 -25.74 -8.75
CA SER A 273 16.36 -26.19 -9.80
C SER A 273 16.45 -25.33 -11.06
N ILE A 274 16.66 -24.01 -10.90
CA ILE A 274 16.86 -23.07 -12.02
C ILE A 274 18.16 -23.40 -12.75
N LYS A 275 19.25 -23.63 -12.00
CA LYS A 275 20.56 -23.97 -12.59
C LYS A 275 20.48 -25.26 -13.42
N LYS A 276 19.90 -26.33 -12.87
CA LYS A 276 19.68 -27.59 -13.61
C LYS A 276 18.86 -27.40 -14.89
N LEU A 277 17.83 -26.54 -14.87
CA LEU A 277 17.01 -26.26 -16.06
C LEU A 277 17.70 -25.38 -17.11
N ARG A 278 18.71 -24.60 -16.71
CA ARG A 278 19.56 -23.82 -17.62
C ARG A 278 20.64 -24.69 -18.22
N ASP A 279 21.35 -25.43 -17.38
CA ASP A 279 22.35 -26.41 -17.82
C ASP A 279 21.74 -27.41 -18.81
N ALA A 280 20.53 -27.91 -18.54
CA ALA A 280 19.82 -28.80 -19.46
C ALA A 280 19.40 -28.11 -20.78
N ARG A 281 19.08 -26.81 -20.74
CA ARG A 281 18.76 -26.03 -21.96
C ARG A 281 20.02 -25.76 -22.77
N ASP A 282 21.13 -25.43 -22.13
CA ASP A 282 22.40 -25.15 -22.77
C ASP A 282 22.95 -26.42 -23.44
N VAL A 283 22.81 -27.58 -22.80
CA VAL A 283 23.13 -28.89 -23.39
C VAL A 283 22.24 -29.18 -24.60
N ASN A 284 20.93 -28.92 -24.52
CA ASN A 284 20.02 -29.14 -25.64
C ASN A 284 20.30 -28.19 -26.83
N ILE A 285 20.63 -26.92 -26.55
CA ILE A 285 20.99 -25.94 -27.57
C ILE A 285 22.33 -26.32 -28.22
N ALA A 286 23.32 -26.72 -27.42
CA ALA A 286 24.62 -27.19 -27.92
C ALA A 286 24.46 -28.44 -28.80
N GLN A 287 23.62 -29.39 -28.38
CA GLN A 287 23.37 -30.61 -29.15
C GLN A 287 22.61 -30.32 -30.46
N GLN A 288 21.66 -29.37 -30.46
CA GLN A 288 21.00 -28.92 -31.69
C GLN A 288 21.96 -28.17 -32.63
N ALA A 289 22.81 -27.30 -32.10
CA ALA A 289 23.82 -26.60 -32.88
C ALA A 289 24.87 -27.56 -33.47
N GLU A 290 25.26 -28.60 -32.74
CA GLU A 290 26.18 -29.62 -33.22
C GLU A 290 25.53 -30.46 -34.33
N LEU A 291 24.27 -30.89 -34.16
CA LEU A 291 23.51 -31.61 -35.19
C LEU A 291 23.25 -30.76 -36.46
N GLU A 292 22.99 -29.47 -36.31
CA GLU A 292 22.88 -28.55 -37.46
C GLU A 292 24.24 -28.35 -38.14
N SER A 293 25.32 -28.23 -37.37
CA SER A 293 26.68 -28.14 -37.93
C SER A 293 27.10 -29.41 -38.65
N GLU A 294 26.73 -30.59 -38.14
CA GLU A 294 26.96 -31.89 -38.76
C GLU A 294 26.11 -32.09 -40.01
N ARG A 295 24.86 -31.60 -40.00
CA ARG A 295 23.99 -31.56 -41.19
C ARG A 295 24.59 -30.69 -42.29
N LEU A 296 25.01 -29.48 -41.96
CA LEU A 296 25.67 -28.58 -42.91
C LEU A 296 26.98 -29.16 -43.43
N ARG A 297 27.81 -29.78 -42.57
CA ARG A 297 29.04 -30.48 -42.99
C ARG A 297 28.74 -31.67 -43.90
N SER A 298 27.68 -32.42 -43.61
CA SER A 298 27.24 -33.56 -44.42
C SER A 298 26.66 -33.14 -45.76
N GLU A 299 25.92 -32.03 -45.82
CA GLU A 299 25.42 -31.44 -47.07
C GLU A 299 26.57 -30.91 -47.93
N ILE A 300 27.56 -30.24 -47.33
CA ILE A 300 28.76 -29.80 -48.04
C ILE A 300 29.54 -31.00 -48.58
N ALA A 301 29.72 -32.06 -47.78
CA ALA A 301 30.41 -33.27 -48.20
C ALA A 301 29.65 -34.02 -49.33
N ARG A 302 28.31 -34.10 -49.25
CA ARG A 302 27.48 -34.67 -50.32
C ARG A 302 27.53 -33.86 -51.60
N ASN A 303 27.46 -32.53 -51.51
CA ASN A 303 27.57 -31.63 -52.67
C ASN A 303 28.95 -31.75 -53.33
N TYR A 304 30.01 -31.88 -52.53
CA TYR A 304 31.37 -32.09 -53.06
C TYR A 304 31.54 -33.50 -53.68
N ALA A 305 30.98 -34.53 -53.06
CA ALA A 305 31.00 -35.89 -53.59
C ALA A 305 30.19 -36.02 -54.90
N GLN A 306 29.01 -35.39 -54.99
CA GLN A 306 28.22 -35.33 -56.22
C GLN A 306 28.90 -34.50 -57.32
N ALA A 307 29.58 -33.40 -56.97
CA ALA A 307 30.39 -32.65 -57.93
C ALA A 307 31.54 -33.51 -58.48
N SER A 308 32.19 -34.32 -57.63
CA SER A 308 33.28 -35.21 -58.05
C SER A 308 32.81 -36.39 -58.93
N SER A 309 31.60 -36.92 -58.70
CA SER A 309 31.05 -38.02 -59.51
C SER A 309 30.52 -37.57 -60.87
N VAL A 310 30.05 -36.31 -60.98
CA VAL A 310 29.66 -35.70 -62.27
C VAL A 310 30.88 -35.46 -63.17
N VAL A 311 32.03 -35.11 -62.59
CA VAL A 311 33.30 -34.96 -63.33
C VAL A 311 33.88 -36.31 -63.76
N ALA A 312 33.68 -37.38 -62.98
CA ALA A 312 34.13 -38.74 -63.37
C ALA A 312 33.20 -39.42 -64.40
N GLY A 313 31.95 -38.99 -64.53
CA GLY A 313 30.94 -39.59 -65.41
C GLY A 313 30.86 -39.03 -66.85
N THR A 314 31.66 -38.01 -67.19
CA THR A 314 31.57 -37.30 -68.49
C THR A 314 32.86 -37.30 -69.31
N GLY A 315 33.71 -38.32 -69.14
CA GLY A 315 34.97 -38.49 -69.88
C GLY A 315 35.02 -39.78 -70.71
N GLY A 316 34.21 -39.90 -71.76
CA GLY A 316 34.26 -41.06 -72.65
C GLY A 316 33.53 -40.88 -73.99
N GLY A 317 34.22 -40.32 -75.00
CA GLY A 317 33.99 -40.70 -76.40
C GLY A 317 33.70 -39.60 -77.43
N GLY A 318 34.74 -39.17 -78.14
CA GLY A 318 34.70 -38.66 -79.53
C GLY A 318 34.33 -37.18 -79.71
N GLY A 319 35.09 -36.31 -80.35
CA GLY A 319 36.20 -36.47 -81.28
C GLY A 319 36.05 -35.40 -82.38
N ALA A 320 37.13 -34.65 -82.62
CA ALA A 320 37.32 -33.64 -83.67
C ALA A 320 36.71 -32.24 -83.44
N LEU A 321 37.56 -31.22 -83.26
CA LEU A 321 37.85 -30.21 -84.29
C LEU A 321 38.91 -29.18 -83.80
N ASN A 322 40.11 -29.37 -84.34
CA ASN A 322 41.12 -28.40 -84.78
C ASN A 322 41.23 -26.98 -84.14
N LYS A 323 42.11 -26.89 -83.14
CA LYS A 323 43.27 -25.97 -82.97
C LYS A 323 43.30 -24.53 -83.57
N VAL A 324 43.54 -23.58 -82.64
CA VAL A 324 44.63 -22.55 -82.59
C VAL A 324 44.37 -21.25 -83.40
N PRO A 325 44.54 -20.05 -82.80
CA PRO A 325 45.83 -19.60 -82.29
C PRO A 325 45.95 -19.07 -80.87
N LEU A 326 47.17 -19.30 -80.37
CA LEU A 326 47.82 -18.63 -79.25
C LEU A 326 48.15 -17.17 -79.58
N ASN A 327 48.19 -16.39 -78.49
CA ASN A 327 49.02 -15.22 -78.19
C ASN A 327 48.67 -13.84 -78.76
N GLY A 328 48.63 -12.91 -77.81
CA GLY A 328 48.55 -11.46 -77.92
C GLY A 328 48.28 -10.87 -76.55
#